data_AF-A5KSY3-F1
#
_entry.id   AF-A5KSY3-F1
#
_cell.length_a   1.000
_cell.length_b   1.000
_cell.length_c   1.000
_cell.angle_alpha   90.00
_cell.angle_beta   90.00
_cell.angle_gamma   90.00
#
_symmetry.space_group_name_H-M   'P 1'
#
loop_
_entity.id
_entity.type
_entity.pdbx_description
1 polymer ?
#
loop_
_entity_poly.entity_id
_entity_poly.type
_entity_poly.pdbx_seq_one_letter_code
_entity_poly.pdbx_strand_id
1 'polypeptide(L)'
;MLDGEFVLLGEDGAPFLDPYKSKAYLVQGKIWVNNHAHILLARNNKYVKYALNYVDYQSYVTGTTRLKLNQSALKRIIIPFPDENEQKRIVAKIEELFSEIDNAESAITTASGYYKSYEQSIIDSLFAKYEAEAEMVEFGDIAEIKGGITKGRKLRGMPIGETPYLRVANVQDGYLYLDEIKTINVTAEELRKYSLMNGDILFTEGGDKDKLGRGTIWHGEIELCIHQNHIFRARVDSGQFVPEYISYATKTTRARDYFLSKAKQTTNLASLNMTSLKNLQLPSIPLAQQKEIVESIVTKLSEIKSARKELIVAHHRSKALRQSILAKAFKGELV
;
A
#
# COMPACT_ATOMS: atom_id res chain seq x y z
N MET A 1 22.58 9.96 27.63
CA MET A 1 22.49 10.88 26.48
C MET A 1 23.90 11.01 25.92
N LEU A 2 24.07 10.83 24.61
CA LEU A 2 25.36 10.99 23.94
C LEU A 2 25.29 12.22 23.02
N ASP A 3 26.42 12.87 22.79
CA ASP A 3 26.54 14.00 21.87
C ASP A 3 27.74 13.77 20.95
N GLY A 4 27.54 13.89 19.64
CA GLY A 4 28.56 13.59 18.63
C GLY A 4 28.00 12.94 17.37
N GLU A 5 28.88 12.39 16.52
CA GLU A 5 28.51 11.61 15.35
C GLU A 5 28.73 10.12 15.61
N PHE A 6 27.70 9.31 15.37
CA PHE A 6 27.71 7.87 15.61
C PHE A 6 27.07 7.11 14.46
N VAL A 7 27.46 5.85 14.31
CA VAL A 7 26.73 4.90 13.47
C VAL A 7 25.80 4.08 14.36
N LEU A 8 24.51 4.10 14.06
CA LEU A 8 23.51 3.27 14.70
C LEU A 8 23.25 2.03 13.83
N LEU A 9 23.45 0.85 14.39
CA LEU A 9 23.13 -0.42 13.75
C LEU A 9 22.00 -1.07 14.53
N GLY A 10 20.92 -1.51 13.87
CA GLY A 10 19.84 -2.18 14.57
C GLY A 10 20.31 -3.43 15.33
N GLU A 11 19.75 -3.68 16.51
CA GLU A 11 19.97 -4.90 17.31
C GLU A 11 18.80 -5.87 17.14
N ASP A 12 17.56 -5.40 17.26
CA ASP A 12 16.39 -6.26 17.43
C ASP A 12 15.20 -5.81 16.58
N GLY A 13 14.81 -6.64 15.61
CA GLY A 13 13.75 -6.34 14.64
C GLY A 13 14.19 -5.45 13.48
N ALA A 14 15.49 -5.22 13.31
CA ALA A 14 16.01 -4.56 12.13
C ALA A 14 15.81 -5.46 10.88
N PRO A 15 15.67 -4.89 9.68
CA PRO A 15 15.36 -5.64 8.47
C PRO A 15 16.63 -6.30 7.89
N PHE A 16 17.32 -7.11 8.70
CA PHE A 16 18.63 -7.67 8.38
C PHE A 16 18.67 -8.48 7.08
N LEU A 17 17.60 -9.21 6.78
CA LEU A 17 17.51 -10.06 5.58
C LEU A 17 16.82 -9.36 4.39
N ASP A 18 16.39 -8.10 4.53
CA ASP A 18 15.86 -7.32 3.41
C ASP A 18 17.01 -6.61 2.72
N PRO A 19 17.43 -7.00 1.49
CA PRO A 19 18.58 -6.40 0.84
C PRO A 19 18.36 -4.92 0.51
N TYR A 20 17.12 -4.44 0.38
CA TYR A 20 16.85 -3.06 -0.04
C TYR A 20 16.72 -2.06 1.11
N LYS A 21 16.69 -2.53 2.36
CA LYS A 21 16.59 -1.67 3.54
C LYS A 21 17.95 -1.48 4.21
N SER A 22 18.16 -0.27 4.72
CA SER A 22 19.32 0.06 5.53
C SER A 22 19.23 -0.59 6.92
N LYS A 23 20.34 -1.15 7.38
CA LYS A 23 20.54 -1.71 8.72
C LYS A 23 21.30 -0.72 9.61
N ALA A 24 22.20 0.05 9.00
CA ALA A 24 23.02 1.05 9.67
C ALA A 24 22.70 2.48 9.21
N TYR A 25 22.69 3.42 10.15
CA TYR A 25 22.33 4.83 9.95
C TYR A 25 23.40 5.72 10.59
N LEU A 26 23.66 6.89 9.98
CA LEU A 26 24.49 7.92 10.58
C LEU A 26 23.60 8.88 11.35
N VAL A 27 24.00 9.23 12.57
CA VAL A 27 23.31 10.24 13.39
C VAL A 27 24.31 11.27 13.90
N GLN A 28 23.86 12.51 14.08
CA GLN A 28 24.66 13.62 14.56
C GLN A 28 23.92 14.41 15.65
N GLY A 29 24.67 14.89 16.63
CA GLY A 29 24.18 15.72 17.74
C GLY A 29 23.74 14.90 18.95
N LYS A 30 22.85 15.50 19.77
CA LYS A 30 22.37 14.88 21.00
C LYS A 30 21.38 13.77 20.70
N ILE A 31 21.75 12.53 21.03
CA ILE A 31 20.93 11.35 20.80
C ILE A 31 20.58 10.64 22.10
N TRP A 32 19.38 10.05 22.10
CA TRP A 32 18.96 9.06 23.08
C TRP A 32 18.53 7.81 22.31
N VAL A 33 19.30 6.75 22.47
CA VAL A 33 19.11 5.48 21.75
C VAL A 33 18.54 4.47 22.74
N ASN A 34 17.52 3.74 22.31
CA ASN A 34 16.94 2.66 23.11
C ASN A 34 17.83 1.39 23.06
N ASN A 35 17.42 0.34 23.78
CA ASN A 35 18.12 -0.94 23.83
C ASN A 35 17.93 -1.82 22.57
N HIS A 36 17.45 -1.26 21.45
CA HIS A 36 17.24 -2.00 20.20
C HIS A 36 18.22 -1.56 19.09
N ALA A 37 19.28 -0.82 19.42
CA ALA A 37 20.34 -0.47 18.50
C ALA A 37 21.73 -0.46 19.16
N HIS A 38 22.73 -0.90 18.40
CA HIS A 38 24.14 -0.73 18.71
C HIS A 38 24.60 0.66 18.32
N ILE A 39 25.43 1.26 19.17
CA ILE A 39 26.06 2.56 18.92
C ILE A 39 27.53 2.30 18.62
N LEU A 40 27.98 2.72 17.45
CA LEU A 40 29.33 2.51 16.95
C LEU A 40 30.00 3.88 16.74
N LEU A 41 31.26 3.95 17.16
CA LEU A 41 32.16 5.06 16.86
C LEU A 41 33.36 4.48 16.11
N ALA A 42 33.59 4.95 14.89
CA ALA A 42 34.67 4.50 14.03
C ALA A 42 35.56 5.66 13.59
N ARG A 43 36.77 5.36 13.12
CA ARG A 43 37.66 6.37 12.51
C ARG A 43 37.01 7.06 11.32
N ASN A 44 36.22 6.32 10.55
CA ASN A 44 35.40 6.83 9.46
C ASN A 44 33.97 6.27 9.57
N ASN A 45 33.11 7.01 10.25
CA ASN A 45 31.72 6.60 10.49
C ASN A 45 30.94 6.40 9.19
N LYS A 46 31.10 7.28 8.19
CA LYS A 46 30.41 7.15 6.90
C LYS A 46 30.79 5.88 6.16
N TYR A 47 32.08 5.54 6.13
CA TYR A 47 32.56 4.31 5.51
C TYR A 47 31.98 3.08 6.22
N VAL A 48 32.05 3.04 7.56
CA VAL A 48 31.50 1.92 8.35
C VAL A 48 29.98 1.79 8.18
N LYS A 49 29.23 2.91 8.11
CA LYS A 49 27.79 2.90 7.77
C LYS A 49 27.55 2.17 6.44
N TYR A 50 28.29 2.52 5.39
CA TYR A 50 28.10 1.90 4.08
C TYR A 50 28.53 0.43 4.07
N ALA A 51 29.64 0.10 4.73
CA ALA A 51 30.12 -1.27 4.83
C ALA A 51 29.11 -2.17 5.55
N LEU A 52 28.55 -1.71 6.67
CA LEU A 52 27.51 -2.44 7.40
C LEU A 52 26.22 -2.59 6.60
N ASN A 53 25.89 -1.65 5.72
CA ASN A 53 24.73 -1.79 4.83
C ASN A 53 24.99 -2.75 3.64
N TYR A 54 26.24 -3.12 3.38
CA TYR A 54 26.62 -4.13 2.39
C TYR A 54 26.71 -5.55 2.98
N VAL A 55 26.91 -5.69 4.29
CA VAL A 55 27.07 -6.99 4.98
C VAL A 55 25.85 -7.89 4.78
N ASP A 56 26.12 -9.16 4.45
CA ASP A 56 25.14 -10.24 4.59
C ASP A 56 25.04 -10.67 6.06
N TYR A 57 23.88 -10.45 6.65
CA TYR A 57 23.61 -10.71 8.06
C TYR A 57 23.16 -12.14 8.36
N GLN A 58 22.92 -12.99 7.36
CA GLN A 58 22.27 -14.29 7.54
C GLN A 58 22.97 -15.19 8.58
N SER A 59 24.31 -15.15 8.65
CA SER A 59 25.10 -15.93 9.62
C SER A 59 25.31 -15.26 10.99
N TYR A 60 24.85 -14.02 11.15
CA TYR A 60 25.08 -13.21 12.36
C TYR A 60 23.83 -13.00 13.20
N VAL A 61 22.65 -13.21 12.63
CA VAL A 61 21.36 -12.95 13.28
C VAL A 61 20.67 -14.24 13.71
N THR A 62 19.89 -14.16 14.78
CA THR A 62 19.10 -15.28 15.32
C THR A 62 17.62 -14.91 15.41
N GLY A 63 16.74 -15.92 15.36
CA GLY A 63 15.28 -15.75 15.44
C GLY A 63 14.59 -15.96 14.10
N THR A 64 13.27 -16.16 14.11
CA THR A 64 12.46 -16.38 12.91
C THR A 64 11.51 -15.20 12.64
N THR A 65 10.75 -14.78 13.67
CA THR A 65 9.79 -13.67 13.55
C THR A 65 10.43 -12.31 13.81
N ARG A 66 11.37 -12.24 14.76
CA ARG A 66 12.12 -11.03 15.10
C ARG A 66 13.60 -11.38 15.18
N LEU A 67 14.35 -10.86 14.21
CA LEU A 67 15.77 -11.13 14.09
C LEU A 67 16.55 -10.28 15.09
N LYS A 68 17.56 -10.90 15.70
CA LYS A 68 18.42 -10.27 16.70
C LYS A 68 19.90 -10.41 16.33
N LEU A 69 20.63 -9.30 16.36
CA LEU A 69 22.09 -9.22 16.26
C LEU A 69 22.66 -8.86 17.62
N ASN A 70 23.17 -9.82 18.39
CA ASN A 70 23.80 -9.51 19.68
C ASN A 70 25.20 -8.89 19.51
N GLN A 71 25.70 -8.24 20.56
CA GLN A 71 27.01 -7.56 20.53
C GLN A 71 28.18 -8.51 20.19
N SER A 72 28.13 -9.76 20.66
CA SER A 72 29.16 -10.75 20.36
C SER A 72 29.20 -11.11 18.88
N ALA A 73 28.04 -11.20 18.22
CA ALA A 73 27.93 -11.43 16.79
C ALA A 73 28.38 -10.20 15.98
N LEU A 74 27.98 -9.00 16.40
CA LEU A 74 28.42 -7.75 15.80
C LEU A 74 29.96 -7.65 15.76
N LYS A 75 30.64 -7.97 16.86
CA LYS A 75 32.12 -7.96 16.93
C LYS A 75 32.81 -8.94 15.99
N ARG A 76 32.09 -9.94 15.44
CA ARG A 76 32.62 -10.92 14.47
C ARG A 76 32.37 -10.52 13.02
N ILE A 77 31.61 -9.46 12.76
CA ILE A 77 31.33 -9.01 11.39
C ILE A 77 32.64 -8.53 10.76
N ILE A 78 32.97 -9.12 9.61
CA ILE A 78 34.14 -8.74 8.81
C ILE A 78 33.66 -7.74 7.74
N ILE A 79 34.35 -6.61 7.65
CA ILE A 79 34.14 -5.62 6.60
C ILE A 79 35.46 -5.32 5.88
N PRO A 80 35.44 -4.97 4.58
CA PRO A 80 36.62 -4.41 3.91
C PRO A 80 37.05 -3.14 4.65
N PHE A 81 38.36 -2.97 4.87
CA PHE A 81 38.88 -1.81 5.60
C PHE A 81 40.20 -1.32 4.98
N PRO A 82 40.15 -0.66 3.81
CA PRO A 82 41.32 -0.11 3.15
C PRO A 82 41.86 1.10 3.93
N ASP A 83 42.93 1.73 3.46
CA ASP A 83 43.46 2.93 4.09
C ASP A 83 42.49 4.12 4.04
N GLU A 84 42.75 5.15 4.84
CA GLU A 84 41.83 6.28 5.00
C GLU A 84 41.58 7.07 3.71
N ASN A 85 42.54 7.13 2.78
CA ASN A 85 42.36 7.85 1.52
C ASN A 85 41.41 7.07 0.62
N GLU A 86 41.59 5.75 0.54
CA GLU A 86 40.70 4.90 -0.23
C GLU A 86 39.28 4.86 0.36
N GLN A 87 39.16 4.81 1.70
CA GLN A 87 37.85 4.95 2.36
C GLN A 87 37.15 6.26 1.98
N LYS A 88 37.88 7.38 1.94
CA LYS A 88 37.34 8.69 1.54
C LYS A 88 36.90 8.70 0.07
N ARG A 89 37.68 8.10 -0.83
CA ARG A 89 37.35 7.97 -2.26
C ARG A 89 36.08 7.14 -2.47
N ILE A 90 35.99 5.99 -1.83
CA ILE A 90 34.81 5.12 -1.86
C ILE A 90 33.58 5.88 -1.34
N VAL A 91 33.68 6.51 -0.17
CA VAL A 91 32.56 7.28 0.40
C VAL A 91 32.14 8.41 -0.53
N ALA A 92 33.08 9.18 -1.07
CA ALA A 92 32.78 10.28 -1.98
C ALA A 92 32.02 9.78 -3.22
N LYS A 93 32.46 8.66 -3.82
CA LYS A 93 31.80 8.11 -5.01
C LYS A 93 30.41 7.52 -4.70
N ILE A 94 30.24 6.87 -3.56
CA ILE A 94 28.92 6.39 -3.12
C ILE A 94 27.97 7.56 -2.90
N GLU A 95 28.40 8.61 -2.19
CA GLU A 95 27.55 9.77 -1.88
C GLU A 95 27.17 10.54 -3.16
N GLU A 96 28.09 10.70 -4.12
CA GLU A 96 27.82 11.27 -5.44
C GLU A 96 26.70 10.50 -6.16
N LEU A 97 26.86 9.17 -6.33
CA LEU A 97 25.89 8.35 -7.05
C LEU A 97 24.57 8.21 -6.28
N PHE A 98 24.61 8.18 -4.95
CA PHE A 98 23.40 8.13 -4.12
C PHE A 98 22.61 9.43 -4.23
N SER A 99 23.29 10.59 -4.33
CA SER A 99 22.63 11.87 -4.55
C SER A 99 21.89 11.90 -5.89
N GLU A 100 22.46 11.34 -6.96
CA GLU A 100 21.76 11.19 -8.24
C GLU A 100 20.50 10.31 -8.12
N ILE A 101 20.61 9.20 -7.37
CA ILE A 101 19.47 8.31 -7.12
C ILE A 101 18.41 9.00 -6.26
N ASP A 102 18.80 9.75 -5.23
CA ASP A 102 17.89 10.52 -4.38
C ASP A 102 17.09 11.52 -5.24
N ASN A 103 17.75 12.21 -6.16
CA ASN A 103 17.10 13.13 -7.11
C ASN A 103 16.10 12.39 -8.03
N ALA A 104 16.48 11.23 -8.56
CA ALA A 104 15.60 10.42 -9.39
C ALA A 104 14.38 9.91 -8.59
N GLU A 105 14.57 9.44 -7.36
CA GLU A 105 13.49 8.97 -6.49
C GLU A 105 12.54 10.11 -6.09
N SER A 106 13.06 11.30 -5.87
CA SER A 106 12.26 12.52 -5.66
C SER A 106 11.41 12.83 -6.90
N ALA A 107 12.01 12.83 -8.10
CA ALA A 107 11.29 13.07 -9.35
C ALA A 107 10.20 12.02 -9.60
N ILE A 108 10.48 10.73 -9.34
CA ILE A 108 9.50 9.64 -9.44
C ILE A 108 8.33 9.86 -8.47
N THR A 109 8.63 10.28 -7.24
CA THR A 109 7.61 10.56 -6.21
C THR A 109 6.71 11.72 -6.63
N THR A 110 7.31 12.81 -7.11
CA THR A 110 6.57 13.97 -7.61
C THR A 110 5.69 13.61 -8.82
N ALA A 111 6.23 12.88 -9.80
CA ALA A 111 5.46 12.42 -10.96
C ALA A 111 4.30 11.50 -10.55
N SER A 112 4.53 10.59 -9.61
CA SER A 112 3.48 9.70 -9.07
C SER A 112 2.35 10.50 -8.39
N GLY A 113 2.71 11.54 -7.62
CA GLY A 113 1.76 12.47 -7.02
C GLY A 113 0.96 13.24 -8.07
N TYR A 114 1.62 13.74 -9.12
CA TYR A 114 0.97 14.42 -10.24
C TYR A 114 -0.07 13.53 -10.93
N TYR A 115 0.29 12.29 -11.30
CA TYR A 115 -0.66 11.38 -11.96
C TYR A 115 -1.85 11.03 -11.07
N LYS A 116 -1.65 10.90 -9.75
CA LYS A 116 -2.75 10.67 -8.80
C LYS A 116 -3.72 11.85 -8.77
N SER A 117 -3.21 13.08 -8.73
CA SER A 117 -4.04 14.30 -8.77
C SER A 117 -4.71 14.48 -10.12
N TYR A 118 -4.03 14.12 -11.21
CA TYR A 118 -4.58 14.20 -12.56
C TYR A 118 -5.71 13.20 -12.79
N GLU A 119 -5.56 11.96 -12.32
CA GLU A 119 -6.64 10.95 -12.31
C GLU A 119 -7.88 11.47 -11.56
N GLN A 120 -7.68 12.06 -10.38
CA GLN A 120 -8.77 12.65 -9.61
C GLN A 120 -9.45 13.79 -10.39
N SER A 121 -8.66 14.67 -11.01
CA SER A 121 -9.19 15.78 -11.80
C SER A 121 -9.99 15.32 -13.01
N ILE A 122 -9.57 14.23 -13.69
CA ILE A 122 -10.34 13.63 -14.78
C ILE A 122 -11.70 13.17 -14.27
N ILE A 123 -11.71 12.38 -13.19
CA ILE A 123 -12.95 11.85 -12.59
C ILE A 123 -13.87 13.00 -12.22
N ASP A 124 -13.38 13.99 -11.47
CA ASP A 124 -14.18 15.12 -11.00
C ASP A 124 -14.74 15.94 -12.18
N SER A 125 -13.93 16.21 -13.21
CA SER A 125 -14.36 16.98 -14.37
C SER A 125 -15.49 16.30 -15.17
N LEU A 126 -15.44 14.98 -15.28
CA LEU A 126 -16.45 14.21 -16.02
C LEU A 126 -17.76 14.08 -15.24
N PHE A 127 -17.69 13.97 -13.92
CA PHE A 127 -18.89 14.01 -13.06
C PHE A 127 -19.50 15.42 -13.04
N ALA A 128 -18.68 16.47 -12.92
CA ALA A 128 -19.15 17.85 -12.91
C ALA A 128 -19.97 18.24 -14.15
N LYS A 129 -19.72 17.60 -15.31
CA LYS A 129 -20.48 17.82 -16.55
C LYS A 129 -21.98 17.55 -16.38
N TYR A 130 -22.37 16.61 -15.52
CA TYR A 130 -23.76 16.19 -15.34
C TYR A 130 -24.30 16.43 -13.92
N GLU A 131 -23.42 16.55 -12.91
CA GLU A 131 -23.84 16.73 -11.50
C GLU A 131 -24.64 18.01 -11.25
N ALA A 132 -24.42 19.08 -12.02
CA ALA A 132 -25.08 20.37 -11.79
C ALA A 132 -26.60 20.33 -11.96
N GLU A 133 -27.11 19.42 -12.79
CA GLU A 133 -28.54 19.26 -13.09
C GLU A 133 -29.10 17.92 -12.57
N ALA A 134 -28.25 17.11 -11.94
CA ALA A 134 -28.63 15.79 -11.46
C ALA A 134 -29.43 15.87 -10.15
N GLU A 135 -30.44 15.02 -10.03
CA GLU A 135 -31.04 14.71 -8.73
C GLU A 135 -30.03 13.90 -7.90
N MET A 136 -29.88 14.26 -6.63
CA MET A 136 -29.02 13.54 -5.70
C MET A 136 -29.83 12.46 -4.97
N VAL A 137 -29.33 11.23 -4.99
CA VAL A 137 -29.96 10.08 -4.33
C VAL A 137 -29.03 9.48 -3.30
N GLU A 138 -29.58 8.93 -2.21
CA GLU A 138 -28.77 8.20 -1.24
C GLU A 138 -28.30 6.87 -1.83
N PHE A 139 -27.02 6.54 -1.62
CA PHE A 139 -26.45 5.29 -2.12
C PHE A 139 -27.20 4.06 -1.57
N GLY A 140 -27.73 4.16 -0.35
CA GLY A 140 -28.56 3.11 0.27
C GLY A 140 -29.90 2.87 -0.42
N ASP A 141 -30.42 3.84 -1.17
CA ASP A 141 -31.70 3.73 -1.89
C ASP A 141 -31.53 3.05 -3.25
N ILE A 142 -30.33 3.16 -3.84
CA ILE A 142 -30.02 2.61 -5.16
C ILE A 142 -29.18 1.33 -5.11
N ALA A 143 -28.76 0.90 -3.92
CA ALA A 143 -27.94 -0.30 -3.74
C ALA A 143 -28.26 -1.09 -2.47
N GLU A 144 -28.29 -2.41 -2.59
CA GLU A 144 -28.31 -3.33 -1.46
C GLU A 144 -26.90 -3.45 -0.85
N ILE A 145 -26.64 -2.66 0.18
CA ILE A 145 -25.37 -2.67 0.92
C ILE A 145 -25.43 -3.65 2.09
N LYS A 146 -24.53 -4.64 2.08
CA LYS A 146 -24.41 -5.68 3.13
C LYS A 146 -22.97 -5.87 3.59
N GLY A 147 -22.79 -6.08 4.90
CA GLY A 147 -21.56 -6.64 5.45
C GLY A 147 -21.48 -8.14 5.25
N GLY A 148 -20.28 -8.70 5.39
CA GLY A 148 -20.03 -10.13 5.22
C GLY A 148 -20.07 -10.95 6.50
N ILE A 149 -19.39 -12.09 6.44
CA ILE A 149 -19.32 -13.08 7.51
C ILE A 149 -18.23 -12.74 8.54
N THR A 150 -18.53 -12.94 9.83
CA THR A 150 -17.53 -12.85 10.91
C THR A 150 -16.77 -14.16 11.07
N LYS A 151 -15.44 -14.09 11.04
CA LYS A 151 -14.56 -15.25 11.31
C LYS A 151 -14.71 -15.70 12.77
N GLY A 152 -14.77 -17.01 13.00
CA GLY A 152 -14.90 -17.58 14.35
C GLY A 152 -16.32 -17.50 14.95
N ARG A 153 -17.31 -17.09 14.16
CA ARG A 153 -18.73 -17.14 14.58
C ARG A 153 -19.16 -18.59 14.84
N LYS A 154 -20.18 -18.77 15.69
CA LYS A 154 -20.86 -20.05 15.85
C LYS A 154 -21.76 -20.30 14.63
N LEU A 155 -21.54 -21.41 13.93
CA LEU A 155 -22.39 -21.83 12.82
C LEU A 155 -23.78 -22.24 13.35
N ARG A 156 -24.83 -21.73 12.71
CA ARG A 156 -26.22 -22.05 13.03
C ARG A 156 -26.81 -22.82 11.86
N GLY A 157 -26.53 -24.12 11.81
CA GLY A 157 -26.97 -25.02 10.73
C GLY A 157 -25.85 -25.95 10.28
N MET A 158 -26.19 -26.89 9.40
CA MET A 158 -25.23 -27.85 8.87
C MET A 158 -24.30 -27.15 7.86
N PRO A 159 -22.97 -27.26 8.01
CA PRO A 159 -22.04 -26.70 7.04
C PRO A 159 -22.17 -27.46 5.72
N ILE A 160 -22.14 -26.72 4.61
CA ILE A 160 -22.18 -27.29 3.27
C ILE A 160 -20.79 -27.46 2.64
N GLY A 161 -19.75 -27.16 3.42
CA GLY A 161 -18.34 -27.25 3.01
C GLY A 161 -17.58 -25.94 3.17
N GLU A 162 -16.32 -26.00 2.77
CA GLU A 162 -15.44 -24.84 2.73
C GLU A 162 -15.74 -23.97 1.50
N THR A 163 -15.90 -22.67 1.71
CA THR A 163 -16.17 -21.69 0.65
C THR A 163 -15.08 -20.63 0.62
N PRO A 164 -14.58 -20.23 -0.58
CA PRO A 164 -13.65 -19.12 -0.71
C PRO A 164 -14.21 -17.83 -0.11
N TYR A 165 -13.43 -17.11 0.69
CA TYR A 165 -13.87 -15.84 1.26
C TYR A 165 -12.80 -14.75 1.20
N LEU A 166 -13.22 -13.54 0.79
CA LEU A 166 -12.37 -12.36 0.74
C LEU A 166 -12.15 -11.77 2.12
N ARG A 167 -10.89 -11.40 2.40
CA ARG A 167 -10.47 -10.57 3.54
C ARG A 167 -10.13 -9.17 3.07
N VAL A 168 -9.97 -8.23 4.00
CA VAL A 168 -9.52 -6.85 3.68
C VAL A 168 -8.23 -6.84 2.86
N ALA A 169 -7.33 -7.82 3.06
CA ALA A 169 -6.11 -7.97 2.27
C ALA A 169 -6.36 -8.24 0.77
N ASN A 170 -7.52 -8.80 0.41
CA ASN A 170 -7.85 -9.18 -0.96
C ASN A 170 -8.52 -8.04 -1.74
N VAL A 171 -9.18 -7.10 -1.06
CA VAL A 171 -9.87 -5.98 -1.72
C VAL A 171 -9.00 -4.75 -1.60
N GLN A 172 -8.37 -4.36 -2.70
CA GLN A 172 -7.52 -3.18 -2.80
C GLN A 172 -8.22 -2.11 -3.62
N ASP A 173 -7.65 -0.90 -3.62
CA ASP A 173 -8.20 0.21 -4.40
C ASP A 173 -8.05 -0.02 -5.91
N GLY A 174 -9.17 -0.32 -6.57
CA GLY A 174 -9.25 -0.52 -8.01
C GLY A 174 -8.74 -1.87 -8.51
N TYR A 175 -8.36 -2.80 -7.62
CA TYR A 175 -7.98 -4.16 -7.99
C TYR A 175 -8.21 -5.17 -6.87
N LEU A 176 -8.22 -6.45 -7.22
CA LEU A 176 -8.33 -7.57 -6.29
C LEU A 176 -7.01 -8.32 -6.23
N TYR A 177 -6.53 -8.62 -5.03
CA TYR A 177 -5.39 -9.49 -4.80
C TYR A 177 -5.89 -10.89 -4.44
N LEU A 178 -5.83 -11.81 -5.40
CA LEU A 178 -6.42 -13.15 -5.32
C LEU A 178 -5.40 -14.28 -5.25
N ASP A 179 -4.09 -13.98 -5.20
CA ASP A 179 -3.03 -15.00 -5.10
C ASP A 179 -3.13 -15.81 -3.81
N GLU A 180 -3.62 -15.20 -2.73
CA GLU A 180 -3.89 -15.88 -1.46
C GLU A 180 -5.35 -15.71 -1.02
N ILE A 181 -6.16 -16.74 -1.26
CA ILE A 181 -7.56 -16.83 -0.80
C ILE A 181 -7.67 -17.82 0.35
N LYS A 182 -8.45 -17.42 1.37
CA LYS A 182 -8.80 -18.30 2.49
C LYS A 182 -10.18 -18.91 2.26
N THR A 183 -10.42 -20.04 2.90
CA THR A 183 -11.73 -20.69 2.93
C THR A 183 -12.37 -20.60 4.31
N ILE A 184 -13.69 -20.72 4.37
CA ILE A 184 -14.45 -20.78 5.61
C ILE A 184 -15.67 -21.67 5.44
N ASN A 185 -16.04 -22.39 6.50
CA ASN A 185 -17.29 -23.14 6.54
C ASN A 185 -18.51 -22.21 6.63
N VAL A 186 -19.53 -22.51 5.82
CA VAL A 186 -20.79 -21.77 5.77
C VAL A 186 -21.98 -22.72 5.68
N THR A 187 -23.16 -22.22 6.05
CA THR A 187 -24.44 -22.88 5.75
C THR A 187 -24.94 -22.49 4.37
N ALA A 188 -25.91 -23.24 3.83
CA ALA A 188 -26.56 -22.88 2.56
C ALA A 188 -27.25 -21.50 2.59
N GLU A 189 -27.77 -21.09 3.75
CA GLU A 189 -28.38 -19.76 3.92
C GLU A 189 -27.32 -18.65 3.86
N GLU A 190 -26.21 -18.84 4.55
CA GLU A 190 -25.10 -17.89 4.53
C GLU A 190 -24.49 -17.76 3.14
N LEU A 191 -24.31 -18.87 2.43
CA LEU A 191 -23.82 -18.85 1.06
C LEU A 191 -24.74 -18.01 0.16
N ARG A 192 -26.05 -18.26 0.18
CA ARG A 192 -27.03 -17.46 -0.59
C ARG A 192 -27.02 -15.99 -0.22
N LYS A 193 -26.80 -15.68 1.06
CA LYS A 193 -26.85 -14.31 1.58
C LYS A 193 -25.61 -13.48 1.25
N TYR A 194 -24.44 -14.11 1.22
CA TYR A 194 -23.15 -13.42 1.15
C TYR A 194 -22.36 -13.71 -0.13
N SER A 195 -22.88 -14.56 -1.03
CA SER A 195 -22.26 -14.83 -2.32
C SER A 195 -22.17 -13.55 -3.17
N LEU A 196 -20.97 -13.32 -3.68
CA LEU A 196 -20.68 -12.27 -4.63
C LEU A 196 -21.23 -12.64 -6.01
N MET A 197 -21.71 -11.61 -6.71
CA MET A 197 -22.22 -11.68 -8.07
C MET A 197 -21.46 -10.68 -8.93
N ASN A 198 -21.36 -10.98 -10.24
CA ASN A 198 -20.77 -10.06 -11.19
C ASN A 198 -21.44 -8.67 -11.08
N GLY A 199 -20.64 -7.61 -10.99
CA GLY A 199 -21.09 -6.23 -10.79
C GLY A 199 -21.25 -5.81 -9.33
N ASP A 200 -21.00 -6.69 -8.35
CA ASP A 200 -20.94 -6.27 -6.96
C ASP A 200 -19.76 -5.32 -6.73
N ILE A 201 -20.00 -4.24 -5.98
CA ILE A 201 -18.98 -3.25 -5.62
C ILE A 201 -18.52 -3.52 -4.20
N LEU A 202 -17.23 -3.79 -4.02
CA LEU A 202 -16.62 -4.13 -2.74
C LEU A 202 -15.91 -2.92 -2.13
N PHE A 203 -16.27 -2.57 -0.90
CA PHE A 203 -15.67 -1.49 -0.12
C PHE A 203 -15.05 -2.05 1.15
N THR A 204 -13.87 -1.58 1.53
CA THR A 204 -13.26 -1.92 2.82
C THR A 204 -13.74 -0.96 3.91
N GLU A 205 -14.01 -1.49 5.11
CA GLU A 205 -14.47 -0.69 6.26
C GLU A 205 -13.41 0.33 6.70
N GLY A 206 -12.13 -0.01 6.59
CA GLY A 206 -11.05 0.86 7.02
C GLY A 206 -9.74 0.58 6.31
N GLY A 207 -8.85 1.55 6.41
CA GLY A 207 -7.54 1.56 5.76
C GLY A 207 -6.86 2.91 5.91
N ASP A 208 -5.96 3.21 4.98
CA ASP A 208 -5.34 4.53 4.90
C ASP A 208 -6.41 5.59 4.64
N LYS A 209 -6.23 6.77 5.25
CA LYS A 209 -7.19 7.89 5.18
C LYS A 209 -7.56 8.26 3.75
N ASP A 210 -6.60 8.21 2.82
CA ASP A 210 -6.82 8.56 1.43
C ASP A 210 -7.55 7.46 0.63
N LYS A 211 -7.67 6.24 1.17
CA LYS A 211 -8.28 5.06 0.52
C LYS A 211 -9.72 4.77 0.96
N LEU A 212 -10.29 5.58 1.86
CA LEU A 212 -11.65 5.38 2.35
C LEU A 212 -12.69 5.50 1.23
N GLY A 213 -13.69 4.59 1.25
CA GLY A 213 -14.83 4.65 0.34
C GLY A 213 -14.51 4.31 -1.12
N ARG A 214 -13.30 3.79 -1.40
CA ARG A 214 -12.93 3.34 -2.74
C ARG A 214 -13.43 1.92 -2.96
N GLY A 215 -14.26 1.76 -3.99
CA GLY A 215 -14.83 0.48 -4.38
C GLY A 215 -14.01 -0.22 -5.48
N THR A 216 -14.05 -1.55 -5.46
CA THR A 216 -13.56 -2.41 -6.56
C THR A 216 -14.69 -3.33 -7.01
N ILE A 217 -14.85 -3.47 -8.34
CA ILE A 217 -15.89 -4.32 -8.92
C ILE A 217 -15.45 -5.78 -8.86
N TRP A 218 -16.40 -6.64 -8.49
CA TRP A 218 -16.28 -8.09 -8.60
C TRP A 218 -16.80 -8.54 -9.97
N HIS A 219 -15.94 -9.20 -10.75
CA HIS A 219 -16.27 -9.70 -12.09
C HIS A 219 -16.55 -11.20 -12.14
N GLY A 220 -16.75 -11.84 -10.97
CA GLY A 220 -16.96 -13.29 -10.91
C GLY A 220 -15.66 -14.09 -10.96
N GLU A 221 -14.58 -13.53 -10.41
CA GLU A 221 -13.23 -14.08 -10.45
C GLU A 221 -13.15 -15.47 -9.79
N ILE A 222 -13.98 -15.71 -8.77
CA ILE A 222 -14.06 -16.98 -8.05
C ILE A 222 -15.53 -17.36 -7.85
N GLU A 223 -15.89 -18.56 -8.29
CA GLU A 223 -17.24 -19.08 -8.14
C GLU A 223 -17.61 -19.25 -6.65
N LEU A 224 -18.85 -18.90 -6.29
CA LEU A 224 -19.39 -19.00 -4.93
C LEU A 224 -18.59 -18.23 -3.86
N CYS A 225 -17.78 -17.25 -4.24
CA CYS A 225 -16.99 -16.47 -3.30
C CYS A 225 -17.87 -15.60 -2.40
N ILE A 226 -17.50 -15.51 -1.12
CA ILE A 226 -18.15 -14.66 -0.12
C ILE A 226 -17.14 -13.66 0.45
N HIS A 227 -17.55 -12.81 1.39
CA HIS A 227 -16.67 -11.77 1.94
C HIS A 227 -16.75 -11.69 3.48
N GLN A 228 -15.71 -11.13 4.09
CA GLN A 228 -15.63 -10.87 5.52
C GLN A 228 -16.52 -9.69 5.94
N ASN A 229 -16.90 -9.62 7.22
CA ASN A 229 -17.65 -8.53 7.84
C ASN A 229 -17.02 -7.12 7.70
N HIS A 230 -15.71 -7.01 7.44
CA HIS A 230 -14.99 -5.75 7.19
C HIS A 230 -14.92 -5.35 5.70
N ILE A 231 -15.62 -6.09 4.85
CA ILE A 231 -15.88 -5.75 3.46
C ILE A 231 -17.38 -5.54 3.33
N PHE A 232 -17.79 -4.37 2.87
CA PHE A 232 -19.15 -4.09 2.47
C PHE A 232 -19.31 -4.38 0.98
N ARG A 233 -20.36 -5.11 0.63
CA ARG A 233 -20.77 -5.38 -0.73
C ARG A 233 -21.99 -4.53 -1.04
N ALA A 234 -21.88 -3.63 -2.01
CA ALA A 234 -23.00 -2.90 -2.58
C ALA A 234 -23.41 -3.54 -3.90
N ARG A 235 -24.69 -3.90 -4.01
CA ARG A 235 -25.28 -4.44 -5.24
C ARG A 235 -26.32 -3.46 -5.75
N VAL A 236 -26.04 -2.85 -6.88
CA VAL A 236 -26.91 -1.84 -7.52
C VAL A 236 -27.95 -2.50 -8.41
N ASP A 237 -29.08 -1.84 -8.63
CA ASP A 237 -30.00 -2.25 -9.70
C ASP A 237 -29.38 -1.92 -11.07
N SER A 238 -28.85 -2.94 -11.74
CA SER A 238 -28.23 -2.80 -13.06
C SER A 238 -29.17 -2.26 -14.16
N GLY A 239 -30.49 -2.26 -13.93
CA GLY A 239 -31.48 -1.64 -14.80
C GLY A 239 -31.54 -0.12 -14.69
N GLN A 240 -30.94 0.47 -13.65
CA GLN A 240 -30.92 1.92 -13.42
C GLN A 240 -29.50 2.48 -13.24
N PHE A 241 -28.57 1.68 -12.74
CA PHE A 241 -27.21 2.11 -12.44
C PHE A 241 -26.15 1.16 -13.00
N VAL A 242 -25.14 1.73 -13.64
CA VAL A 242 -23.93 1.00 -14.06
C VAL A 242 -23.01 0.84 -12.83
N PRO A 243 -22.60 -0.39 -12.45
CA PRO A 243 -21.73 -0.61 -11.29
C PRO A 243 -20.42 0.20 -11.34
N GLU A 244 -19.78 0.27 -12.50
CA GLU A 244 -18.55 1.02 -12.73
C GLU A 244 -18.76 2.52 -12.51
N TYR A 245 -19.91 3.06 -12.95
CA TYR A 245 -20.27 4.46 -12.71
C TYR A 245 -20.33 4.75 -11.21
N ILE A 246 -21.00 3.90 -10.44
CA ILE A 246 -21.07 4.03 -8.98
C ILE A 246 -19.69 3.91 -8.34
N SER A 247 -18.86 2.97 -8.78
CA SER A 247 -17.47 2.82 -8.31
C SER A 247 -16.63 4.08 -8.55
N TYR A 248 -16.80 4.77 -9.69
CA TYR A 248 -16.16 6.05 -9.94
C TYR A 248 -16.79 7.21 -9.16
N ALA A 249 -18.12 7.19 -8.97
CA ALA A 249 -18.83 8.22 -8.24
C ALA A 249 -18.36 8.30 -6.78
N THR A 250 -18.08 7.16 -6.14
CA THR A 250 -17.51 7.13 -4.78
C THR A 250 -16.04 7.59 -4.71
N LYS A 251 -15.36 7.75 -5.86
CA LYS A 251 -13.99 8.25 -5.96
C LYS A 251 -13.91 9.75 -6.24
N THR A 252 -15.02 10.42 -6.53
CA THR A 252 -15.06 11.88 -6.71
C THR A 252 -14.54 12.60 -5.45
N THR A 253 -13.98 13.81 -5.61
CA THR A 253 -13.51 14.61 -4.48
C THR A 253 -14.63 14.88 -3.48
N ARG A 254 -15.85 15.14 -3.97
CA ARG A 254 -17.05 15.31 -3.13
C ARG A 254 -17.33 14.08 -2.26
N ALA A 255 -17.31 12.88 -2.84
CA ALA A 255 -17.53 11.65 -2.08
C ALA A 255 -16.39 11.37 -1.10
N ARG A 256 -15.14 11.61 -1.51
CA ARG A 256 -13.96 11.46 -0.65
C ARG A 256 -14.01 12.40 0.56
N ASP A 257 -14.32 13.68 0.35
CA ASP A 257 -14.45 14.66 1.43
C ASP A 257 -15.58 14.32 2.39
N TYR A 258 -16.72 13.84 1.84
CA TYR A 258 -17.79 13.30 2.65
C TYR A 258 -17.30 12.15 3.54
N PHE A 259 -16.63 11.14 2.96
CA PHE A 259 -16.11 10.01 3.73
C PHE A 259 -15.11 10.44 4.80
N LEU A 260 -14.20 11.36 4.46
CA LEU A 260 -13.24 11.92 5.41
C LEU A 260 -13.93 12.63 6.59
N SER A 261 -15.02 13.36 6.33
CA SER A 261 -15.80 14.05 7.36
C SER A 261 -16.58 13.10 8.28
N LYS A 262 -16.90 11.89 7.81
CA LYS A 262 -17.65 10.86 8.55
C LYS A 262 -16.76 9.79 9.17
N ALA A 263 -15.49 9.74 8.80
CA ALA A 263 -14.56 8.72 9.26
C ALA A 263 -14.30 8.84 10.75
N LYS A 264 -14.28 7.70 11.45
CA LYS A 264 -13.75 7.62 12.81
C LYS A 264 -12.25 7.34 12.73
N GLN A 265 -11.47 8.11 13.48
CA GLN A 265 -10.02 8.04 13.45
C GLN A 265 -9.46 7.35 14.71
N THR A 266 -8.54 6.42 14.48
CA THR A 266 -7.57 5.94 15.49
C THR A 266 -6.17 6.40 15.11
N THR A 267 -5.15 6.12 15.92
CA THR A 267 -3.77 6.59 15.71
C THR A 267 -3.21 6.29 14.31
N ASN A 268 -3.56 5.15 13.70
CA ASN A 268 -3.01 4.72 12.40
C ASN A 268 -4.06 4.36 11.34
N LEU A 269 -5.36 4.32 11.68
CA LEU A 269 -6.40 3.86 10.77
C LEU A 269 -7.64 4.76 10.85
N ALA A 270 -8.26 4.96 9.70
CA ALA A 270 -9.58 5.54 9.60
C ALA A 270 -10.59 4.47 9.18
N SER A 271 -11.81 4.54 9.71
CA SER A 271 -12.88 3.61 9.34
C SER A 271 -14.19 4.34 9.01
N LEU A 272 -14.90 3.76 8.04
CA LEU A 272 -16.26 4.10 7.66
C LEU A 272 -17.18 3.00 8.16
N ASN A 273 -18.37 3.38 8.62
CA ASN A 273 -19.42 2.40 8.88
C ASN A 273 -20.38 2.30 7.68
N MET A 274 -21.17 1.23 7.65
CA MET A 274 -22.15 1.00 6.59
C MET A 274 -23.18 2.12 6.46
N THR A 275 -23.57 2.79 7.56
CA THR A 275 -24.50 3.93 7.53
C THR A 275 -23.91 5.10 6.77
N SER A 276 -22.63 5.43 7.00
CA SER A 276 -21.94 6.46 6.23
C SER A 276 -21.88 6.10 4.74
N LEU A 277 -21.69 4.84 4.39
CA LEU A 277 -21.72 4.42 2.99
C LEU A 277 -23.12 4.60 2.37
N LYS A 278 -24.18 4.17 3.08
CA LYS A 278 -25.57 4.33 2.61
C LYS A 278 -25.99 5.77 2.42
N ASN A 279 -25.59 6.66 3.33
CA ASN A 279 -25.98 8.07 3.32
C ASN A 279 -25.12 8.92 2.37
N LEU A 280 -24.22 8.31 1.57
CA LEU A 280 -23.50 9.03 0.53
C LEU A 280 -24.50 9.49 -0.53
N GLN A 281 -24.48 10.78 -0.85
CA GLN A 281 -25.28 11.35 -1.92
C GLN A 281 -24.58 11.13 -3.26
N LEU A 282 -25.26 10.51 -4.22
CA LEU A 282 -24.75 10.22 -5.56
C LEU A 282 -25.66 10.85 -6.63
N PRO A 283 -25.09 11.35 -7.73
CA PRO A 283 -25.88 11.90 -8.83
C PRO A 283 -26.62 10.79 -9.58
N SER A 284 -27.93 10.94 -9.66
CA SER A 284 -28.82 10.09 -10.45
C SER A 284 -29.00 10.69 -11.84
N ILE A 285 -28.28 10.11 -12.81
CA ILE A 285 -28.32 10.55 -14.22
C ILE A 285 -28.78 9.39 -15.12
N PRO A 286 -29.33 9.67 -16.32
CA PRO A 286 -29.73 8.63 -17.26
C PRO A 286 -28.62 7.62 -17.56
N LEU A 287 -28.99 6.34 -17.70
CA LEU A 287 -28.06 5.23 -17.98
C LEU A 287 -27.11 5.50 -19.16
N ALA A 288 -27.57 6.17 -20.20
CA ALA A 288 -26.74 6.52 -21.35
C ALA A 288 -25.57 7.44 -20.95
N GLN A 289 -25.83 8.44 -20.09
CA GLN A 289 -24.81 9.37 -19.60
C GLN A 289 -23.86 8.66 -18.61
N GLN A 290 -24.37 7.75 -17.77
CA GLN A 290 -23.50 6.94 -16.90
C GLN A 290 -22.48 6.15 -17.71
N LYS A 291 -22.92 5.50 -18.81
CA LYS A 291 -22.05 4.76 -19.72
C LYS A 291 -21.03 5.67 -20.41
N GLU A 292 -21.46 6.85 -20.88
CA GLU A 292 -20.58 7.86 -21.50
C GLU A 292 -19.46 8.30 -20.53
N ILE A 293 -19.80 8.57 -19.27
CA ILE A 293 -18.81 8.93 -18.23
C ILE A 293 -17.82 7.78 -18.03
N VAL A 294 -18.31 6.55 -17.86
CA VAL A 294 -17.45 5.37 -17.63
C VAL A 294 -16.49 5.18 -18.80
N GLU A 295 -16.98 5.23 -20.04
CA GLU A 295 -16.16 5.10 -21.25
C GLU A 295 -15.10 6.21 -21.33
N SER A 296 -15.48 7.45 -21.02
CA SER A 296 -14.58 8.60 -21.01
C SER A 296 -13.49 8.47 -19.95
N ILE A 297 -13.84 8.01 -18.74
CA ILE A 297 -12.88 7.77 -17.67
C ILE A 297 -11.90 6.66 -18.09
N VAL A 298 -12.41 5.51 -18.55
CA VAL A 298 -11.57 4.38 -18.96
C VAL A 298 -10.60 4.79 -20.07
N THR A 299 -11.08 5.52 -21.08
CA THR A 299 -10.26 6.01 -22.18
C THR A 299 -9.14 6.92 -21.67
N LYS A 300 -9.47 7.98 -20.92
CA LYS A 300 -8.47 8.94 -20.41
C LYS A 300 -7.49 8.31 -19.41
N LEU A 301 -7.95 7.40 -18.55
CA LEU A 301 -7.08 6.71 -17.61
C LEU A 301 -6.17 5.68 -18.31
N SER A 302 -6.59 5.15 -19.46
CA SER A 302 -5.73 4.27 -20.27
C SER A 302 -4.51 5.01 -20.84
N GLU A 303 -4.67 6.28 -21.21
CA GLU A 303 -3.60 7.13 -21.76
C GLU A 303 -2.45 7.34 -20.76
N ILE A 304 -2.76 7.40 -19.46
CA ILE A 304 -1.75 7.58 -18.39
C ILE A 304 -1.25 6.27 -17.79
N LYS A 305 -1.83 5.12 -18.17
CA LYS A 305 -1.51 3.82 -17.60
C LYS A 305 -0.07 3.38 -17.87
N SER A 306 0.43 3.62 -19.09
CA SER A 306 1.80 3.29 -19.49
C SER A 306 2.82 4.07 -18.66
N ALA A 307 2.66 5.39 -18.56
CA ALA A 307 3.53 6.25 -17.79
C ALA A 307 3.60 5.86 -16.30
N ARG A 308 2.46 5.49 -15.70
CA ARG A 308 2.42 4.99 -14.31
C ARG A 308 3.18 3.67 -14.15
N LYS A 309 3.04 2.76 -15.12
CA LYS A 309 3.78 1.48 -15.10
C LYS A 309 5.29 1.72 -15.17
N GLU A 310 5.73 2.67 -16.00
CA GLU A 310 7.14 3.06 -16.11
C GLU A 310 7.68 3.65 -14.81
N LEU A 311 6.91 4.49 -14.11
CA LEU A 311 7.29 5.02 -12.80
C LEU A 311 7.50 3.92 -11.76
N ILE A 312 6.64 2.91 -11.72
CA ILE A 312 6.79 1.77 -10.81
C ILE A 312 8.08 1.00 -11.13
N VAL A 313 8.34 0.73 -12.41
CA VAL A 313 9.56 0.05 -12.84
C VAL A 313 10.81 0.87 -12.50
N ALA A 314 10.77 2.19 -12.72
CA ALA A 314 11.86 3.09 -12.38
C ALA A 314 12.16 3.10 -10.87
N HIS A 315 11.11 3.09 -10.04
CA HIS A 315 11.25 3.01 -8.58
C HIS A 315 11.90 1.69 -8.11
N HIS A 316 11.55 0.56 -8.73
CA HIS A 316 12.22 -0.71 -8.42
C HIS A 316 13.68 -0.72 -8.89
N ARG A 317 13.97 -0.13 -10.06
CA ARG A 317 15.34 0.01 -10.58
C ARG A 317 16.21 0.89 -9.68
N SER A 318 15.70 1.98 -9.12
CA SER A 318 16.46 2.85 -8.21
C SER A 318 16.93 2.10 -6.97
N LYS A 319 16.03 1.32 -6.34
CA LYS A 319 16.35 0.46 -5.19
C LYS A 319 17.42 -0.58 -5.51
N ALA A 320 17.31 -1.23 -6.67
CA ALA A 320 18.30 -2.21 -7.12
C ALA A 320 19.67 -1.56 -7.42
N LEU A 321 19.68 -0.36 -7.99
CA LEU A 321 20.90 0.36 -8.32
C LEU A 321 21.69 0.76 -7.07
N ARG A 322 21.03 1.19 -5.98
CA ARG A 322 21.70 1.45 -4.70
C ARG A 322 22.49 0.24 -4.20
N GLN A 323 21.87 -0.94 -4.24
CA GLN A 323 22.52 -2.18 -3.83
C GLN A 323 23.69 -2.55 -4.74
N SER A 324 23.53 -2.37 -6.05
CA SER A 324 24.60 -2.59 -7.02
C SER A 324 25.81 -1.67 -6.78
N ILE A 325 25.58 -0.39 -6.45
CA ILE A 325 26.65 0.56 -6.14
C ILE A 325 27.41 0.14 -4.88
N LEU A 326 26.71 -0.24 -3.81
CA LEU A 326 27.38 -0.76 -2.60
C LEU A 326 28.18 -2.01 -2.91
N ALA A 327 27.62 -2.95 -3.68
CA ALA A 327 28.33 -4.16 -4.06
C ALA A 327 29.60 -3.85 -4.86
N LYS A 328 29.55 -2.94 -5.83
CA LYS A 328 30.74 -2.51 -6.59
C LYS A 328 31.76 -1.81 -5.71
N ALA A 329 31.32 -0.92 -4.82
CA ALA A 329 32.19 -0.19 -3.89
C ALA A 329 33.03 -1.14 -3.03
N PHE A 330 32.38 -2.12 -2.40
CA PHE A 330 33.02 -3.02 -1.45
C PHE A 330 33.67 -4.25 -2.10
N LYS A 331 33.54 -4.42 -3.42
CA LYS A 331 34.35 -5.33 -4.25
C LYS A 331 35.57 -4.67 -4.89
N GLY A 332 35.73 -3.35 -4.74
CA GLY A 332 36.82 -2.60 -5.38
C GLY A 332 36.60 -2.36 -6.88
N GLU A 333 35.35 -2.36 -7.34
CA GLU A 333 34.96 -2.18 -8.74
C GLU A 333 34.43 -0.76 -9.05
N LEU A 334 34.45 0.14 -8.07
CA LEU A 334 33.80 1.46 -8.17
C LEU A 334 34.76 2.64 -8.35
N VAL A 335 36.03 2.52 -7.91
CA VAL A 335 36.99 3.64 -7.83
C VAL A 335 38.39 3.25 -8.26
#